data_AF-A0A946JQZ6-F1
#
_entry.id   AF-A0A946JQZ6-F1
#
_cell.length_a   1.000
_cell.length_b   1.000
_cell.length_c   1.000
_cell.angle_alpha   90.00
_cell.angle_beta   90.00
_cell.angle_gamma   90.00
#
_symmetry.space_group_name_H-M   'P 1'
#
loop_
_entity.id
_entity.type
_entity.pdbx_description
1 polymer ?
#
loop_
_entity_poly.entity_id
_entity_poly.type
_entity_poly.pdbx_seq_one_letter_code
_entity_poly.pdbx_strand_id
1 'polypeptide(L)'
;WFDAPIEYIAATAEWAAKNNKPKEEWERWWRTDKGAENVKYVQFMGKDNVPFHTLSFPATIMGADDNWKLVDFIKSFNYLNYDGGQFSTSKGRGVFMNQALDILPSDYWRWWLLSNVPESSDSEFTWDSFQQGVNKDLADVLGNFVSRITKFCRSKFGEIIPDGNEYGPREFTVINQLEERIASYENNMAKMEVRKSATDLRAIWSIGNEYLQDAAPWTLFKEDPQSSATIVRFALNLIPLYAALSEPFIPDAADTMVTAMNVDKLWPENISNSLTLLKAGHKFSVPEVMFAKITDEAREEMNEKFSGKK
;
A
#
# COMPACT_ATOMS: atom_id res chain seq x y z
N TRP A 1 7.11 -28.91 -14.94
CA TRP A 1 5.81 -28.83 -14.23
C TRP A 1 5.82 -29.65 -12.95
N PHE A 2 6.33 -30.89 -12.95
CA PHE A 2 6.46 -31.71 -11.73
C PHE A 2 7.37 -31.07 -10.66
N ASP A 3 8.53 -30.61 -11.08
CA ASP A 3 9.62 -30.08 -10.24
C ASP A 3 9.49 -28.58 -9.92
N ALA A 4 8.88 -27.80 -10.79
CA ALA A 4 8.68 -26.36 -10.60
C ALA A 4 8.18 -25.94 -9.20
N PRO A 5 7.15 -26.57 -8.59
CA PRO A 5 6.72 -26.21 -7.23
C PRO A 5 7.67 -26.71 -6.11
N ILE A 6 8.57 -27.65 -6.38
CA ILE A 6 9.63 -28.03 -5.42
C ILE A 6 10.60 -26.85 -5.22
N GLU A 7 10.72 -25.97 -6.21
CA GLU A 7 11.56 -24.77 -6.14
C GLU A 7 11.18 -23.83 -4.98
N TYR A 8 9.92 -23.84 -4.50
CA TYR A 8 9.57 -23.07 -3.31
C TYR A 8 10.38 -23.51 -2.08
N ILE A 9 10.61 -24.82 -1.95
CA ILE A 9 11.42 -25.41 -0.88
C ILE A 9 12.90 -25.13 -1.16
N ALA A 10 13.35 -25.39 -2.39
CA ALA A 10 14.74 -25.18 -2.79
C ALA A 10 15.20 -23.72 -2.59
N ALA A 11 14.36 -22.75 -2.94
CA ALA A 11 14.64 -21.33 -2.76
C ALA A 11 14.85 -20.95 -1.28
N THR A 12 14.09 -21.54 -0.35
CA THR A 12 14.34 -21.32 1.09
C THR A 12 15.62 -21.99 1.58
N ALA A 13 15.98 -23.15 1.02
CA ALA A 13 17.24 -23.80 1.31
C ALA A 13 18.44 -22.99 0.78
N GLU A 14 18.33 -22.44 -0.43
CA GLU A 14 19.32 -21.54 -1.02
C GLU A 14 19.47 -20.26 -0.18
N TRP A 15 18.35 -19.66 0.24
CA TRP A 15 18.37 -18.51 1.16
C TRP A 15 19.11 -18.84 2.46
N ALA A 16 18.84 -19.99 3.07
CA ALA A 16 19.51 -20.40 4.30
C ALA A 16 21.02 -20.56 4.06
N ALA A 17 21.43 -21.26 2.99
CA ALA A 17 22.83 -21.44 2.63
C ALA A 17 23.55 -20.10 2.38
N LYS A 18 22.94 -19.20 1.59
CA LYS A 18 23.49 -17.88 1.27
C LYS A 18 23.68 -17.00 2.50
N ASN A 19 22.86 -17.18 3.54
CA ASN A 19 22.91 -16.42 4.78
C ASN A 19 23.64 -17.16 5.92
N ASN A 20 24.39 -18.22 5.61
CA ASN A 20 25.09 -19.06 6.60
C ASN A 20 24.17 -19.55 7.74
N LYS A 21 22.91 -19.82 7.41
CA LYS A 21 21.94 -20.39 8.35
C LYS A 21 22.09 -21.92 8.37
N PRO A 22 21.88 -22.57 9.52
CA PRO A 22 21.91 -24.02 9.61
C PRO A 22 20.72 -24.62 8.85
N LYS A 23 20.82 -25.90 8.48
CA LYS A 23 19.83 -26.59 7.62
C LYS A 23 18.42 -26.53 8.23
N GLU A 24 18.35 -26.62 9.55
CA GLU A 24 17.13 -26.60 10.35
C GLU A 24 16.32 -25.31 10.14
N GLU A 25 16.95 -24.20 9.75
CA GLU A 25 16.26 -22.92 9.55
C GLU A 25 15.37 -22.88 8.32
N TRP A 26 15.69 -23.59 7.23
CA TRP A 26 14.74 -23.71 6.13
C TRP A 26 13.79 -24.88 6.36
N GLU A 27 14.26 -25.98 6.97
CA GLU A 27 13.42 -27.15 7.25
C GLU A 27 12.22 -26.78 8.13
N ARG A 28 12.38 -25.95 9.16
CA ARG A 28 11.27 -25.50 10.02
C ARG A 28 10.11 -24.80 9.29
N TRP A 29 10.33 -24.31 8.06
CA TRP A 29 9.27 -23.72 7.24
C TRP A 29 8.46 -24.77 6.46
N TRP A 30 9.08 -25.90 6.14
CA TRP A 30 8.55 -26.88 5.18
C TRP A 30 8.32 -28.27 5.74
N ARG A 31 8.93 -28.59 6.89
CA ARG A 31 8.90 -29.91 7.51
C ARG A 31 8.04 -29.89 8.77
N THR A 32 6.96 -30.66 8.78
CA THR A 32 6.01 -30.72 9.91
C THR A 32 6.68 -31.27 11.17
N ASP A 33 7.58 -32.24 11.02
CA ASP A 33 8.43 -32.79 12.08
C ASP A 33 9.52 -31.81 12.59
N LYS A 34 9.70 -30.66 11.94
CA LYS A 34 10.68 -29.62 12.29
C LYS A 34 10.03 -28.27 12.66
N GLY A 35 8.70 -28.23 12.78
CA GLY A 35 7.97 -27.06 13.25
C GLY A 35 7.06 -26.39 12.22
N ALA A 36 6.97 -26.89 10.99
CA ALA A 36 6.12 -26.29 9.95
C ALA A 36 4.60 -26.35 10.27
N GLU A 37 4.18 -27.12 11.28
CA GLU A 37 2.81 -27.08 11.81
C GLU A 37 2.43 -25.68 12.35
N ASN A 38 3.41 -24.89 12.79
CA ASN A 38 3.19 -23.51 13.26
C ASN A 38 3.28 -22.47 12.12
N VAL A 39 3.41 -22.91 10.87
CA VAL A 39 3.56 -22.05 9.70
C VAL A 39 2.23 -21.98 8.97
N LYS A 40 1.76 -20.75 8.71
CA LYS A 40 0.68 -20.50 7.75
C LYS A 40 1.28 -20.37 6.36
N TYR A 41 1.25 -21.45 5.58
CA TYR A 41 1.74 -21.48 4.21
C TYR A 41 0.68 -20.94 3.25
N VAL A 42 0.99 -19.80 2.62
CA VAL A 42 0.14 -19.13 1.64
C VAL A 42 0.81 -19.13 0.26
N GLN A 43 0.04 -19.44 -0.78
CA GLN A 43 0.48 -19.31 -2.18
C GLN A 43 -0.36 -18.27 -2.91
N PHE A 44 0.29 -17.32 -3.58
CA PHE A 44 -0.35 -16.35 -4.48
C PHE A 44 -0.08 -16.73 -5.93
N MET A 45 -1.11 -16.81 -6.77
CA MET A 45 -0.95 -17.23 -8.17
C MET A 45 -2.08 -16.73 -9.08
N GLY A 46 -1.88 -16.84 -10.40
CA GLY A 46 -2.98 -16.72 -11.36
C GLY A 46 -3.83 -17.99 -11.40
N LYS A 47 -5.10 -17.88 -11.81
CA LYS A 47 -6.09 -18.98 -11.82
C LYS A 47 -5.65 -20.25 -12.54
N ASP A 48 -4.80 -20.12 -13.57
CA ASP A 48 -4.31 -21.26 -14.34
C ASP A 48 -3.39 -22.19 -13.54
N ASN A 49 -2.76 -21.68 -12.48
CA ASN A 49 -1.88 -22.45 -11.63
C ASN A 49 -2.62 -23.23 -10.53
N VAL A 50 -3.91 -22.93 -10.29
CA VAL A 50 -4.66 -23.51 -9.17
C VAL A 50 -4.72 -25.04 -9.24
N PRO A 51 -5.05 -25.70 -10.38
CA PRO A 51 -5.09 -27.16 -10.42
C PRO A 51 -3.75 -27.83 -10.09
N PHE A 52 -2.63 -27.21 -10.49
CA PHE A 52 -1.30 -27.74 -10.19
C PHE A 52 -0.99 -27.69 -8.69
N HIS A 53 -1.46 -26.66 -8.00
CA HIS A 53 -1.17 -26.43 -6.59
C HIS A 53 -2.21 -27.02 -5.63
N THR A 54 -3.38 -27.41 -6.12
CA THR A 54 -4.42 -28.10 -5.32
C THR A 54 -4.44 -29.61 -5.54
N LEU A 55 -3.91 -30.11 -6.67
CA LEU A 55 -3.93 -31.54 -7.00
C LEU A 55 -2.53 -32.11 -7.20
N SER A 56 -1.81 -31.65 -8.24
CA SER A 56 -0.56 -32.30 -8.68
C SER A 56 0.57 -32.19 -7.64
N PHE A 57 0.80 -30.99 -7.12
CA PHE A 57 1.85 -30.77 -6.12
C PHE A 57 1.50 -31.39 -4.77
N PRO A 58 0.27 -31.22 -4.21
CA PRO A 58 -0.13 -31.95 -3.02
C PRO A 58 0.00 -33.47 -3.16
N ALA A 59 -0.37 -34.06 -4.30
CA ALA A 59 -0.18 -35.49 -4.54
C ALA A 59 1.30 -35.90 -4.53
N THR A 60 2.18 -35.06 -5.08
CA THR A 60 3.64 -35.28 -5.03
C THR A 60 4.15 -35.23 -3.59
N ILE A 61 3.74 -34.22 -2.84
CA ILE A 61 4.11 -33.99 -1.45
C ILE A 61 3.62 -35.13 -0.54
N MET A 62 2.36 -35.55 -0.69
CA MET A 62 1.77 -36.67 0.05
C MET A 62 2.41 -38.00 -0.35
N GLY A 63 2.67 -38.22 -1.64
CA GLY A 63 3.28 -39.45 -2.14
C GLY A 63 4.75 -39.63 -1.75
N ALA A 64 5.45 -38.54 -1.43
CA ALA A 64 6.80 -38.60 -0.88
C ALA A 64 6.85 -39.11 0.57
N ASP A 65 5.74 -39.00 1.32
CA ASP A 65 5.58 -39.46 2.70
C ASP A 65 6.73 -39.07 3.64
N ASP A 66 7.16 -37.81 3.55
CA ASP A 66 8.37 -37.32 4.23
C ASP A 66 8.10 -36.00 4.98
N ASN A 67 7.00 -35.96 5.73
CA ASN A 67 6.65 -34.87 6.66
C ASN A 67 6.68 -33.46 6.07
N TRP A 68 6.26 -33.29 4.81
CA TRP A 68 6.24 -32.00 4.13
C TRP A 68 4.94 -31.23 4.41
N LYS A 69 5.06 -29.92 4.60
CA LYS A 69 3.94 -29.01 4.85
C LYS A 69 3.11 -28.82 3.57
N LEU A 70 1.80 -29.02 3.69
CA LEU A 70 0.83 -28.66 2.67
C LEU A 70 0.40 -27.20 2.80
N VAL A 71 -0.04 -26.62 1.70
CA VAL A 71 -0.55 -25.25 1.65
C VAL A 71 -1.81 -25.08 2.51
N ASP A 72 -1.87 -24.00 3.29
CA ASP A 72 -3.03 -23.66 4.13
C ASP A 72 -4.03 -22.79 3.39
N PHE A 73 -3.53 -21.90 2.53
CA PHE A 73 -4.36 -20.97 1.79
C PHE A 73 -3.78 -20.67 0.41
N ILE A 74 -4.62 -20.75 -0.62
CA ILE A 74 -4.26 -20.34 -1.98
C ILE A 74 -5.07 -19.09 -2.32
N LYS A 75 -4.37 -17.98 -2.55
CA LYS A 75 -4.95 -16.77 -3.13
C LYS A 75 -4.72 -16.79 -4.64
N SER A 76 -5.79 -17.00 -5.38
CA SER A 76 -5.78 -16.94 -6.84
C SER A 76 -6.31 -15.61 -7.35
N PHE A 77 -5.75 -15.13 -8.46
CA PHE A 77 -6.23 -13.97 -9.19
C PHE A 77 -6.71 -14.35 -10.59
N ASN A 78 -7.74 -13.64 -11.05
CA ASN A 78 -8.22 -13.68 -12.42
C ASN A 78 -7.28 -12.89 -13.35
N TYR A 79 -7.61 -12.75 -14.63
CA TYR A 79 -6.72 -12.05 -15.56
C TYR A 79 -6.83 -10.53 -15.42
N LEU A 80 -5.69 -9.87 -15.61
CA LEU A 80 -5.65 -8.46 -15.97
C LEU A 80 -5.52 -8.39 -17.49
N ASN A 81 -6.52 -7.81 -18.15
CA ASN A 81 -6.52 -7.52 -19.57
C ASN A 81 -5.99 -6.10 -19.83
N TYR A 82 -5.68 -5.80 -21.08
CA TYR A 82 -5.13 -4.52 -21.52
C TYR A 82 -5.90 -3.98 -22.73
N ASP A 83 -6.56 -2.84 -22.53
CA ASP A 83 -7.32 -2.03 -23.48
C ASP A 83 -8.25 -2.82 -24.41
N GLY A 84 -9.02 -3.76 -23.87
CA GLY A 84 -9.96 -4.61 -24.61
C GLY A 84 -9.35 -5.85 -25.24
N GLY A 85 -8.16 -6.27 -24.78
CA GLY A 85 -7.48 -7.47 -25.26
C GLY A 85 -6.43 -7.99 -24.29
N GLN A 86 -5.68 -9.01 -24.68
CA GLN A 86 -4.60 -9.55 -23.85
C GLN A 86 -3.28 -8.80 -24.08
N PHE A 87 -2.42 -8.80 -23.06
CA PHE A 87 -1.01 -8.42 -23.20
C PHE A 87 -0.33 -9.27 -24.27
N SER A 88 0.51 -8.66 -25.11
CA SER A 88 1.22 -9.37 -26.18
C SER A 88 2.61 -8.82 -26.42
N THR A 89 3.63 -9.56 -25.99
CA THR A 89 5.03 -9.18 -26.18
C THR A 89 5.40 -9.09 -27.66
N SER A 90 4.93 -10.03 -28.48
CA SER A 90 5.23 -10.07 -29.93
C SER A 90 4.60 -8.90 -30.68
N LYS A 91 3.42 -8.43 -30.25
CA LYS A 91 2.76 -7.26 -30.83
C LYS A 91 3.16 -5.94 -30.14
N GLY A 92 3.95 -5.98 -29.06
CA GLY A 92 4.27 -4.79 -28.27
C GLY A 92 3.04 -4.14 -27.63
N ARG A 93 2.03 -4.94 -27.29
CA ARG A 93 0.77 -4.48 -26.69
C ARG A 93 0.83 -4.67 -25.17
N GLY A 94 0.66 -3.58 -24.44
CA GLY A 94 0.74 -3.54 -22.99
C GLY A 94 2.09 -3.10 -22.45
N VAL A 95 2.11 -2.80 -21.15
CA VAL A 95 3.31 -2.38 -20.41
C VAL A 95 3.95 -3.61 -19.77
N PHE A 96 5.26 -3.78 -19.98
CA PHE A 96 6.04 -4.86 -19.40
C PHE A 96 6.96 -4.32 -18.29
N MET A 97 7.33 -5.19 -17.34
CA MET A 97 8.04 -4.80 -16.12
C MET A 97 9.39 -4.10 -16.39
N ASN A 98 10.08 -4.48 -17.47
CA ASN A 98 11.34 -3.88 -17.88
C ASN A 98 11.19 -2.46 -18.46
N GLN A 99 9.96 -1.96 -18.63
CA GLN A 99 9.66 -0.63 -19.18
C GLN A 99 8.90 0.24 -18.18
N ALA A 100 8.12 -0.35 -17.28
CA ALA A 100 7.20 0.36 -16.39
C ALA A 100 7.88 1.50 -15.60
N LEU A 101 9.05 1.22 -15.01
CA LEU A 101 9.77 2.17 -14.15
C LEU A 101 10.53 3.26 -14.92
N ASP A 102 10.74 3.08 -16.23
CA ASP A 102 11.30 4.13 -17.10
C ASP A 102 10.25 5.20 -17.46
N ILE A 103 8.97 4.90 -17.20
CA ILE A 103 7.85 5.74 -17.64
C ILE A 103 7.25 6.48 -16.44
N LEU A 104 7.00 5.76 -15.33
CA LEU A 104 6.37 6.31 -14.14
C LEU A 104 6.92 5.67 -12.86
N PRO A 105 6.83 6.37 -11.71
CA PRO A 105 7.24 5.83 -10.42
C PRO A 105 6.54 4.51 -10.07
N SER A 106 7.27 3.64 -9.37
CA SER A 106 6.83 2.36 -8.78
C SER A 106 5.44 2.45 -8.11
N ASP A 107 5.25 3.41 -7.22
CA ASP A 107 4.04 3.56 -6.41
C ASP A 107 2.78 3.81 -7.23
N TYR A 108 2.90 4.39 -8.42
CA TYR A 108 1.77 4.65 -9.31
C TYR A 108 1.22 3.32 -9.84
N TRP A 109 2.14 2.45 -10.29
CA TRP A 109 1.84 1.10 -10.73
C TRP A 109 1.30 0.26 -9.59
N ARG A 110 1.99 0.27 -8.44
CA ARG A 110 1.60 -0.53 -7.28
C ARG A 110 0.19 -0.17 -6.80
N TRP A 111 -0.07 1.12 -6.59
CA TRP A 111 -1.38 1.58 -6.15
C TRP A 111 -2.48 1.13 -7.12
N TRP A 112 -2.34 1.46 -8.40
CA TRP A 112 -3.41 1.16 -9.34
C TRP A 112 -3.63 -0.35 -9.52
N LEU A 113 -2.55 -1.15 -9.64
CA LEU A 113 -2.64 -2.59 -9.81
C LEU A 113 -3.25 -3.29 -8.59
N LEU A 114 -2.90 -2.86 -7.37
CA LEU A 114 -3.44 -3.44 -6.14
C LEU A 114 -4.89 -3.00 -5.89
N SER A 115 -5.23 -1.74 -6.18
CA SER A 115 -6.60 -1.21 -6.08
C SER A 115 -7.54 -1.77 -7.13
N ASN A 116 -7.02 -2.33 -8.22
CA ASN A 116 -7.78 -2.96 -9.30
C ASN A 116 -7.42 -4.43 -9.49
N VAL A 117 -6.85 -5.08 -8.47
CA VAL A 117 -6.40 -6.47 -8.57
C VAL A 117 -7.60 -7.39 -8.87
N PRO A 118 -7.50 -8.31 -9.85
CA PRO A 118 -8.63 -9.11 -10.34
C PRO A 118 -9.00 -10.26 -9.39
N GLU A 119 -9.52 -9.94 -8.20
CA GLU A 119 -9.87 -10.94 -7.17
C GLU A 119 -11.15 -11.70 -7.49
N SER A 120 -12.21 -11.01 -7.90
CA SER A 120 -13.54 -11.62 -8.12
C SER A 120 -13.81 -11.98 -9.58
N SER A 121 -13.26 -11.21 -10.50
CA SER A 121 -13.41 -11.35 -11.95
C SER A 121 -12.17 -10.79 -12.64
N ASP A 122 -12.04 -11.04 -13.93
CA ASP A 122 -11.03 -10.36 -14.74
C ASP A 122 -11.20 -8.83 -14.60
N SER A 123 -10.08 -8.10 -14.67
CA SER A 123 -10.04 -6.64 -14.62
C SER A 123 -9.37 -6.10 -15.89
N GLU A 124 -9.67 -4.86 -16.25
CA GLU A 124 -9.20 -4.25 -17.49
C GLU A 124 -8.29 -3.06 -17.17
N PHE A 125 -7.07 -3.08 -17.70
CA PHE A 125 -6.21 -1.91 -17.71
C PHE A 125 -6.56 -1.01 -18.89
N THR A 126 -6.86 0.26 -18.60
CA THR A 126 -6.88 1.32 -19.60
C THR A 126 -6.05 2.49 -19.10
N TRP A 127 -5.38 3.23 -19.99
CA TRP A 127 -4.62 4.41 -19.57
C TRP A 127 -5.48 5.49 -18.93
N ASP A 128 -6.75 5.58 -19.35
CA ASP A 128 -7.74 6.47 -18.75
C ASP A 128 -8.03 6.09 -17.29
N SER A 129 -8.36 4.82 -17.02
CA SER A 129 -8.60 4.36 -15.65
C SER A 129 -7.34 4.43 -14.78
N PHE A 130 -6.16 4.19 -15.37
CA PHE A 130 -4.87 4.33 -14.71
C PHE A 130 -4.59 5.77 -14.27
N GLN A 131 -4.68 6.71 -15.21
CA GLN A 131 -4.51 8.13 -14.95
C GLN A 131 -5.48 8.62 -13.87
N GLN A 132 -6.77 8.27 -14.00
CA GLN A 132 -7.78 8.69 -13.04
C GLN A 132 -7.52 8.13 -11.64
N GLY A 133 -7.20 6.84 -11.51
CA GLY A 133 -6.93 6.22 -10.22
C GLY A 133 -5.72 6.83 -9.52
N VAL A 134 -4.62 7.03 -10.25
CA VAL A 134 -3.41 7.66 -9.72
C VAL A 134 -3.67 9.12 -9.34
N ASN A 135 -4.23 9.93 -10.24
CA ASN A 135 -4.42 11.35 -9.98
C ASN A 135 -5.43 11.60 -8.84
N LYS A 136 -6.56 10.88 -8.84
CA LYS A 136 -7.62 11.10 -7.85
C LYS A 136 -7.22 10.61 -6.45
N ASP A 137 -6.58 9.45 -6.34
CA ASP A 137 -6.29 8.89 -5.02
C ASP A 137 -4.92 9.34 -4.48
N LEU A 138 -3.87 9.29 -5.31
CA LEU A 138 -2.54 9.65 -4.84
C LEU A 138 -2.36 11.17 -4.83
N ALA A 139 -2.55 11.85 -5.95
CA ALA A 139 -2.29 13.29 -6.01
C ALA A 139 -3.36 14.12 -5.27
N ASP A 140 -4.65 13.86 -5.52
CA ASP A 140 -5.74 14.71 -5.04
C ASP A 140 -6.22 14.41 -3.61
N VAL A 141 -5.99 13.20 -3.09
CA VAL A 141 -6.35 12.83 -1.72
C VAL A 141 -5.11 12.82 -0.81
N LEU A 142 -4.16 11.89 -1.00
CA LEU A 142 -3.03 11.76 -0.08
C LEU A 142 -2.01 12.90 -0.24
N GLY A 143 -1.52 13.14 -1.46
CA GLY A 143 -0.54 14.18 -1.77
C GLY A 143 -1.04 15.58 -1.45
N ASN A 144 -2.29 15.86 -1.80
CA ASN A 144 -2.93 17.12 -1.47
C ASN A 144 -3.02 17.36 0.04
N PHE A 145 -3.41 16.35 0.83
CA PHE A 145 -3.45 16.44 2.28
C PHE A 145 -2.08 16.83 2.85
N VAL A 146 -1.04 16.05 2.53
CA VAL A 146 0.33 16.27 3.01
C VAL A 146 0.84 17.65 2.60
N SER A 147 0.71 18.00 1.32
CA SER A 147 1.16 19.30 0.80
C SER A 147 0.43 20.47 1.45
N ARG A 148 -0.90 20.41 1.59
CA ARG A 148 -1.69 21.51 2.16
C ARG A 148 -1.33 21.77 3.61
N ILE A 149 -1.27 20.72 4.44
CA ILE A 149 -1.06 20.91 5.87
C ILE A 149 0.37 21.32 6.21
N THR A 150 1.38 20.73 5.55
CA THR A 150 2.79 21.06 5.77
C THR A 150 3.11 22.49 5.30
N LYS A 151 2.63 22.90 4.12
CA LYS A 151 2.81 24.27 3.60
C LYS A 151 2.07 25.30 4.44
N PHE A 152 0.86 24.99 4.91
CA PHE A 152 0.11 25.88 5.78
C PHE A 152 0.83 26.07 7.12
N CYS A 153 1.28 24.98 7.74
CA CYS A 153 2.05 25.03 8.97
C CYS A 153 3.32 25.87 8.79
N ARG A 154 4.12 25.60 7.76
CA ARG A 154 5.31 26.41 7.42
C ARG A 154 4.99 27.90 7.31
N SER A 155 3.90 28.26 6.64
CA SER A 155 3.53 29.65 6.42
C SER A 155 3.07 30.39 7.69
N LYS A 156 2.46 29.71 8.66
CA LYS A 156 1.80 30.35 9.81
C LYS A 156 2.49 30.10 11.15
N PHE A 157 3.13 28.95 11.28
CA PHE A 157 3.74 28.46 12.52
C PHE A 157 5.23 28.11 12.35
N GLY A 158 5.75 28.15 11.11
CA GLY A 158 7.10 27.72 10.78
C GLY A 158 7.20 26.20 10.58
N GLU A 159 8.41 25.67 10.54
CA GLU A 159 8.69 24.25 10.30
C GLU A 159 8.76 23.44 11.61
N ILE A 160 7.88 23.82 12.55
CA ILE A 160 7.69 23.13 13.83
C ILE A 160 6.21 22.83 14.04
N ILE A 161 5.93 21.73 14.73
CA ILE A 161 4.58 21.41 15.19
C ILE A 161 4.14 22.50 16.18
N PRO A 162 3.02 23.21 15.93
CA PRO A 162 2.61 24.30 16.79
C PRO A 162 2.06 23.78 18.13
N ASP A 163 2.21 24.61 19.17
CA ASP A 163 1.51 24.37 20.43
C ASP A 163 0.06 24.82 20.32
N GLY A 164 -0.85 24.00 20.84
CA GLY A 164 -2.28 24.17 20.71
C GLY A 164 -3.00 23.59 21.91
N ASN A 165 -4.29 23.91 22.05
CA ASN A 165 -5.19 23.34 23.05
C ASN A 165 -5.21 21.81 23.00
N GLU A 166 -5.73 21.18 24.05
CA GLU A 166 -6.05 19.75 24.03
C GLU A 166 -7.02 19.40 22.89
N TYR A 167 -6.97 18.14 22.44
CA TYR A 167 -7.89 17.64 21.41
C TYR A 167 -9.33 17.68 21.91
N GLY A 168 -10.24 18.09 21.02
CA GLY A 168 -11.65 18.26 21.35
C GLY A 168 -12.54 17.22 20.68
N PRO A 169 -13.87 17.41 20.77
CA PRO A 169 -14.85 16.48 20.19
C PRO A 169 -14.65 16.23 18.69
N ARG A 170 -14.12 17.19 17.93
CA ARG A 170 -13.86 17.05 16.50
C ARG A 170 -12.74 16.03 16.24
N GLU A 171 -11.62 16.16 16.94
CA GLU A 171 -10.48 15.25 16.82
C GLU A 171 -10.84 13.84 17.33
N PHE A 172 -11.59 13.73 18.43
CA PHE A 172 -12.07 12.43 18.93
C PHE A 172 -13.04 11.75 17.95
N THR A 173 -13.85 12.52 17.22
CA THR A 173 -14.70 11.97 16.15
C THR A 173 -13.85 11.33 15.05
N VAL A 174 -12.78 12.01 14.62
CA VAL A 174 -11.84 11.48 13.61
C VAL A 174 -11.11 10.25 14.13
N ILE A 175 -10.66 10.26 15.38
CA ILE A 175 -10.02 9.11 16.03
C ILE A 175 -10.93 7.88 15.95
N ASN A 176 -12.19 8.00 16.35
CA ASN A 176 -13.14 6.88 16.32
C ASN A 176 -13.38 6.35 14.89
N GLN A 177 -13.52 7.26 13.91
CA GLN A 177 -13.67 6.86 12.51
C GLN A 177 -12.44 6.13 11.96
N LEU A 178 -11.24 6.57 12.35
CA LEU A 178 -9.99 5.93 11.99
C LEU A 178 -9.85 4.56 12.66
N GLU A 179 -10.20 4.41 13.93
CA GLU A 179 -10.20 3.12 14.63
C GLU A 179 -11.08 2.09 13.92
N GLU A 180 -12.32 2.46 13.56
CA GLU A 180 -13.22 1.57 12.82
C GLU A 180 -12.67 1.18 11.44
N ARG A 181 -12.13 2.16 10.69
CA ARG A 181 -11.62 1.91 9.33
C ARG A 181 -10.31 1.14 9.33
N ILE A 182 -9.40 1.41 10.26
CA ILE A 182 -8.14 0.67 10.40
C ILE A 182 -8.41 -0.77 10.81
N ALA A 183 -9.36 -1.01 11.73
CA ALA A 183 -9.76 -2.38 12.07
C ALA A 183 -10.33 -3.15 10.85
N SER A 184 -11.14 -2.48 10.01
CA SER A 184 -11.62 -3.06 8.75
C SER A 184 -10.46 -3.38 7.79
N TYR A 185 -9.53 -2.43 7.62
CA TYR A 185 -8.34 -2.54 6.78
C TYR A 185 -7.47 -3.73 7.20
N GLU A 186 -7.14 -3.84 8.48
CA GLU A 186 -6.34 -4.95 9.05
C GLU A 186 -7.03 -6.30 8.87
N ASN A 187 -8.34 -6.37 9.12
CA ASN A 187 -9.11 -7.58 8.89
C ASN A 187 -9.14 -7.99 7.41
N ASN A 188 -9.24 -7.03 6.49
CA ASN A 188 -9.18 -7.29 5.05
C ASN A 188 -7.78 -7.78 4.64
N MET A 189 -6.71 -7.18 5.14
CA MET A 189 -5.34 -7.64 4.89
C MET A 189 -5.09 -9.05 5.45
N ALA A 190 -5.56 -9.35 6.66
CA ALA A 190 -5.43 -10.67 7.29
C ALA A 190 -6.14 -11.78 6.49
N LYS A 191 -7.23 -11.41 5.79
CA LYS A 191 -7.97 -12.27 4.86
C LYS A 191 -7.41 -12.23 3.43
N MET A 192 -6.35 -11.46 3.19
CA MET A 192 -5.73 -11.25 1.88
C MET A 192 -6.73 -10.72 0.85
N GLU A 193 -7.68 -9.87 1.28
CA GLU A 193 -8.63 -9.15 0.43
C GLU A 193 -7.99 -7.82 -0.01
N VAL A 194 -7.14 -7.87 -1.04
CA VAL A 194 -6.23 -6.77 -1.41
C VAL A 194 -7.01 -5.55 -1.88
N ARG A 195 -8.03 -5.73 -2.72
CA ARG A 195 -8.81 -4.60 -3.26
C ARG A 195 -9.60 -3.89 -2.17
N LYS A 196 -10.22 -4.64 -1.25
CA LYS A 196 -10.94 -4.07 -0.10
C LYS A 196 -10.00 -3.33 0.85
N SER A 197 -8.80 -3.87 1.05
CA SER A 197 -7.76 -3.21 1.84
C SER A 197 -7.37 -1.87 1.22
N ALA A 198 -7.21 -1.79 -0.10
CA ALA A 198 -6.95 -0.53 -0.80
C ALA A 198 -8.13 0.47 -0.67
N THR A 199 -9.37 -0.01 -0.77
CA THR A 199 -10.56 0.83 -0.55
C THR A 199 -10.57 1.44 0.85
N ASP A 200 -10.32 0.64 1.89
CA ASP A 200 -10.27 1.12 3.28
C ASP A 200 -9.12 2.12 3.48
N LEU A 201 -7.93 1.84 2.92
CA LEU A 201 -6.78 2.74 3.00
C LEU A 201 -7.06 4.11 2.35
N ARG A 202 -7.71 4.14 1.18
CA ARG A 202 -8.13 5.40 0.54
C ARG A 202 -9.18 6.15 1.38
N ALA A 203 -10.10 5.41 2.01
CA ALA A 203 -11.09 6.00 2.92
C ALA A 203 -10.44 6.62 4.16
N ILE A 204 -9.40 5.98 4.72
CA ILE A 204 -8.60 6.52 5.82
C ILE A 204 -7.98 7.87 5.44
N TRP A 205 -7.37 7.99 4.27
CA TRP A 205 -6.83 9.28 3.80
C TRP A 205 -7.91 10.35 3.60
N SER A 206 -9.12 9.93 3.22
CA SER A 206 -10.25 10.83 2.96
C SER A 206 -10.79 11.44 4.25
N ILE A 207 -10.84 10.68 5.35
CA ILE A 207 -11.25 11.17 6.68
C ILE A 207 -10.45 12.41 7.09
N GLY A 208 -9.12 12.40 6.91
CA GLY A 208 -8.30 13.58 7.22
C GLY A 208 -8.56 14.78 6.30
N ASN A 209 -8.87 14.55 5.02
CA ASN A 209 -9.24 15.62 4.10
C ASN A 209 -10.58 16.26 4.49
N GLU A 210 -11.58 15.45 4.84
CA GLU A 210 -12.88 15.89 5.34
C GLU A 210 -12.71 16.69 6.64
N TYR A 211 -11.89 16.19 7.58
CA TYR A 211 -11.54 16.91 8.79
C TYR A 211 -10.95 18.30 8.50
N LEU A 212 -9.97 18.41 7.60
CA LEU A 212 -9.38 19.70 7.26
C LEU A 212 -10.37 20.64 6.58
N GLN A 213 -11.25 20.11 5.74
CA GLN A 213 -12.29 20.89 5.08
C GLN A 213 -13.28 21.47 6.09
N ASP A 214 -13.76 20.66 7.03
CA ASP A 214 -14.72 21.08 8.06
C ASP A 214 -14.09 21.98 9.13
N ALA A 215 -12.86 21.67 9.54
CA ALA A 215 -12.12 22.42 10.54
C ALA A 215 -11.60 23.77 10.01
N ALA A 216 -11.35 23.86 8.70
CA ALA A 216 -10.91 25.04 7.97
C ALA A 216 -9.83 25.87 8.71
N PRO A 217 -8.67 25.28 9.06
CA PRO A 217 -7.67 25.94 9.91
C PRO A 217 -7.12 27.25 9.33
N TRP A 218 -7.10 27.38 8.00
CA TRP A 218 -6.71 28.60 7.28
C TRP A 218 -7.66 29.79 7.50
N THR A 219 -8.95 29.51 7.68
CA THR A 219 -9.95 30.53 8.02
C THR A 219 -9.87 30.80 9.51
N LEU A 220 -9.92 29.73 10.32
CA LEU A 220 -9.93 29.83 11.78
C LEU A 220 -8.71 30.56 12.34
N PHE A 221 -7.54 30.45 11.70
CA PHE A 221 -6.32 31.14 12.13
C PHE A 221 -6.49 32.66 12.27
N LYS A 222 -7.40 33.28 11.51
CA LYS A 222 -7.63 34.73 11.59
C LYS A 222 -8.42 35.14 12.84
N GLU A 223 -9.17 34.21 13.42
CA GLU A 223 -10.10 34.44 14.51
C GLU A 223 -9.57 33.84 15.82
N ASP A 224 -9.10 32.59 15.76
CA ASP A 224 -8.53 31.83 16.87
C ASP A 224 -7.28 31.06 16.41
N PRO A 225 -6.10 31.71 16.46
CA PRO A 225 -4.82 31.07 16.11
C PRO A 225 -4.51 29.82 16.95
N GLN A 226 -4.95 29.78 18.22
CA GLN A 226 -4.64 28.69 19.15
C GLN A 226 -5.43 27.43 18.79
N SER A 227 -6.72 27.56 18.48
CA SER A 227 -7.52 26.42 17.98
C SER A 227 -7.08 25.98 16.59
N SER A 228 -6.65 26.91 15.73
CA SER A 228 -6.03 26.57 14.43
C SER A 228 -4.74 25.75 14.62
N ALA A 229 -3.90 26.11 15.61
CA ALA A 229 -2.71 25.34 15.95
C ALA A 229 -3.04 23.91 16.38
N THR A 230 -4.09 23.68 17.19
CA THR A 230 -4.55 22.32 17.55
C THR A 230 -4.91 21.50 16.31
N ILE A 231 -5.66 22.08 15.37
CA ILE A 231 -6.06 21.40 14.13
C ILE A 231 -4.84 21.05 13.28
N VAL A 232 -3.89 21.98 13.17
CA VAL A 232 -2.64 21.76 12.42
C VAL A 232 -1.79 20.68 13.07
N ARG A 233 -1.66 20.69 14.40
CA ARG A 233 -0.94 19.65 15.15
C ARG A 233 -1.57 18.28 14.94
N PHE A 234 -2.89 18.18 15.03
CA PHE A 234 -3.61 16.93 14.80
C PHE A 234 -3.41 16.42 13.36
N ALA A 235 -3.58 17.31 12.38
CA ALA A 235 -3.45 16.93 10.97
C ALA A 235 -2.01 16.56 10.55
N LEU A 236 -0.99 17.18 11.15
CA LEU A 236 0.41 16.75 10.93
C LEU A 236 0.68 15.37 11.54
N ASN A 237 0.06 15.04 12.68
CA ASN A 237 0.15 13.72 13.28
C ASN A 237 -0.55 12.61 12.46
N LEU A 238 -1.45 12.96 11.53
CA LEU A 238 -2.01 12.00 10.58
C LEU A 238 -0.97 11.52 9.54
N ILE A 239 0.07 12.31 9.26
CA ILE A 239 1.04 11.98 8.20
C ILE A 239 1.86 10.71 8.53
N PRO A 240 2.47 10.55 9.72
CA PRO A 240 3.15 9.30 10.07
C PRO A 240 2.22 8.09 10.10
N LEU A 241 0.97 8.28 10.56
CA LEU A 241 -0.06 7.23 10.55
C LEU A 241 -0.36 6.78 9.12
N TYR A 242 -0.58 7.72 8.20
CA TYR A 242 -0.80 7.42 6.79
C TYR A 242 0.40 6.73 6.17
N ALA A 243 1.62 7.15 6.50
CA ALA A 243 2.83 6.50 6.02
C ALA A 243 2.89 5.02 6.41
N ALA A 244 2.73 4.72 7.70
CA ALA A 244 2.78 3.34 8.19
C ALA A 244 1.70 2.45 7.53
N LEU A 245 0.48 2.96 7.43
CA LEU A 245 -0.63 2.22 6.82
C LEU A 245 -0.49 2.04 5.31
N SER A 246 0.19 2.97 4.64
CA SER A 246 0.36 2.96 3.18
C SER A 246 1.57 2.15 2.71
N GLU A 247 2.51 1.82 3.60
CA GLU A 247 3.70 0.99 3.35
C GLU A 247 3.43 -0.24 2.47
N PRO A 248 2.37 -1.05 2.71
CA PRO A 248 2.14 -2.26 1.91
C PRO A 248 1.78 -1.96 0.44
N PHE A 249 1.29 -0.75 0.15
CA PHE A 249 0.81 -0.32 -1.17
C PHE A 249 1.79 0.60 -1.88
N ILE A 250 2.29 1.63 -1.21
CA ILE A 250 3.10 2.72 -1.77
C ILE A 250 4.32 3.03 -0.87
N PRO A 251 5.31 2.13 -0.81
CA PRO A 251 6.43 2.22 0.14
C PRO A 251 7.30 3.48 -0.06
N ASP A 252 7.52 3.94 -1.29
CA ASP A 252 8.40 5.10 -1.54
C ASP A 252 7.74 6.40 -1.02
N ALA A 253 6.43 6.54 -1.18
CA ALA A 253 5.64 7.62 -0.60
C ALA A 253 5.54 7.52 0.93
N ALA A 254 5.45 6.31 1.48
CA ALA A 254 5.51 6.09 2.93
C ALA A 254 6.84 6.59 3.52
N ASP A 255 7.96 6.23 2.90
CA ASP A 255 9.29 6.71 3.30
C ASP A 255 9.42 8.23 3.19
N THR A 256 8.89 8.81 2.12
CA THR A 256 8.87 10.27 1.92
C THR A 256 8.11 10.97 3.06
N MET A 257 6.96 10.46 3.47
CA MET A 257 6.14 11.04 4.52
C MET A 257 6.82 10.98 5.89
N VAL A 258 7.39 9.83 6.30
CA VAL A 258 8.07 9.74 7.60
C VAL A 258 9.38 10.52 7.63
N THR A 259 10.11 10.57 6.52
CA THR A 259 11.32 11.40 6.39
C THR A 259 10.95 12.87 6.55
N ALA A 260 9.86 13.30 5.91
CA ALA A 260 9.37 14.66 6.05
C ALA A 260 8.99 15.00 7.51
N MET A 261 8.39 14.04 8.21
CA MET A 261 7.99 14.20 9.62
C MET A 261 9.11 13.88 10.62
N ASN A 262 10.30 13.47 10.18
CA ASN A 262 11.45 13.13 11.02
C ASN A 262 11.10 12.10 12.12
N VAL A 263 10.48 10.98 11.72
CA VAL A 263 10.11 9.86 12.58
C VAL A 263 10.33 8.53 11.86
N ASP A 264 10.25 7.42 12.60
CA ASP A 264 10.23 6.07 12.02
C ASP A 264 8.80 5.66 11.61
N LYS A 265 8.71 4.70 10.68
CA LYS A 265 7.44 4.03 10.36
C LYS A 265 7.05 3.10 11.49
N LEU A 266 5.94 3.41 12.16
CA LEU A 266 5.39 2.63 13.25
C LEU A 266 3.95 2.24 12.93
N TRP A 267 3.69 0.94 12.86
CA TRP A 267 2.32 0.44 12.73
C TRP A 267 1.51 0.84 13.97
N PRO A 268 0.29 1.36 13.83
CA PRO A 268 -0.42 1.93 14.97
C PRO A 268 -1.02 0.83 15.86
N GLU A 269 -0.47 0.64 17.06
CA GLU A 269 -1.10 -0.22 18.08
C GLU A 269 -2.26 0.47 18.80
N ASN A 270 -2.20 1.81 18.89
CA ASN A 270 -3.24 2.65 19.46
C ASN A 270 -3.33 3.96 18.67
N ILE A 271 -4.51 4.25 18.12
CA ILE A 271 -4.71 5.37 17.20
C ILE A 271 -4.57 6.71 17.93
N SER A 272 -5.15 6.82 19.13
CA SER A 272 -5.02 8.02 19.96
C SER A 272 -3.56 8.37 20.26
N ASN A 273 -2.75 7.37 20.63
CA ASN A 273 -1.32 7.56 20.90
C ASN A 273 -0.56 7.97 19.63
N SER A 274 -0.85 7.30 18.50
CA SER A 274 -0.24 7.60 17.20
C SER A 274 -0.50 9.04 16.77
N LEU A 275 -1.68 9.58 17.10
CA LEU A 275 -2.07 10.96 16.79
C LEU A 275 -1.50 12.01 17.76
N THR A 276 -0.61 11.59 18.66
CA THR A 276 0.15 12.49 19.55
C THR A 276 1.66 12.26 19.46
N LEU A 277 2.13 11.51 18.45
CA LEU A 277 3.54 11.20 18.23
C LEU A 277 4.40 12.47 18.10
N LEU A 278 3.96 13.40 17.25
CA LEU A 278 4.63 14.68 17.01
C LEU A 278 4.15 15.69 18.06
N LYS A 279 4.98 15.94 19.08
CA LYS A 279 4.72 16.93 20.14
C LYS A 279 4.98 18.35 19.66
N ALA A 280 4.42 19.34 20.36
CA ALA A 280 4.70 20.75 20.10
C ALA A 280 6.22 21.03 20.11
N GLY A 281 6.69 21.81 19.15
CA GLY A 281 8.12 22.10 18.95
C GLY A 281 8.91 21.04 18.17
N HIS A 282 8.31 19.87 17.88
CA HIS A 282 8.93 18.88 16.98
C HIS A 282 9.15 19.49 15.60
N LYS A 283 10.29 19.19 14.97
CA LYS A 283 10.65 19.74 13.66
C LYS A 283 10.17 18.81 12.55
N PHE A 284 9.68 19.40 11.46
CA PHE A 284 9.36 18.68 10.25
C PHE A 284 9.92 19.43 9.03
N SER A 285 9.86 18.81 7.86
CA SER A 285 10.18 19.45 6.59
C SER A 285 8.98 19.37 5.64
N VAL A 286 8.85 20.34 4.75
CA VAL A 286 7.82 20.31 3.72
C VAL A 286 8.33 19.45 2.56
N PRO A 287 7.71 18.28 2.29
CA PRO A 287 8.16 17.45 1.18
C PRO A 287 7.92 18.18 -0.15
N GLU A 288 8.72 17.82 -1.15
CA GLU A 288 8.41 18.17 -2.54
C GLU A 288 7.08 17.54 -2.98
N VAL A 289 6.63 17.84 -4.19
CA VAL A 289 5.39 17.28 -4.73
C VAL A 289 5.51 15.75 -4.78
N MET A 290 4.84 15.05 -3.85
CA MET A 290 4.95 13.58 -3.72
C MET A 290 4.41 12.84 -4.94
N PHE A 291 3.35 13.39 -5.56
CA PHE A 291 2.69 12.78 -6.71
C PHE A 291 2.45 13.84 -7.80
N ALA A 292 3.28 13.84 -8.83
CA ALA A 292 3.01 14.58 -10.06
C ALA A 292 1.80 13.97 -10.79
N LYS A 293 0.83 14.79 -11.20
CA LYS A 293 -0.31 14.31 -11.98
C LYS A 293 0.15 13.83 -13.36
N ILE A 294 -0.43 12.72 -13.79
CA ILE A 294 -0.31 12.25 -15.18
C ILE A 294 -1.21 13.15 -16.03
N THR A 295 -0.64 13.90 -16.99
CA THR A 295 -1.40 14.78 -17.88
C THR A 295 -2.11 13.99 -18.98
N ASP A 296 -3.08 14.61 -19.64
CA ASP A 296 -3.82 13.97 -20.74
C ASP A 296 -2.89 13.68 -21.92
N GLU A 297 -1.95 14.59 -22.20
CA GLU A 297 -0.93 14.43 -23.23
C GLU A 297 -0.02 13.24 -22.92
N ALA A 298 0.52 13.16 -21.70
CA ALA A 298 1.37 12.04 -21.29
C ALA A 298 0.61 10.71 -21.35
N ARG A 299 -0.66 10.71 -20.94
CA ARG A 299 -1.56 9.54 -21.05
C ARG A 299 -1.74 9.11 -22.51
N GLU A 300 -1.98 10.06 -23.42
CA GLU A 300 -2.16 9.78 -24.84
C GLU A 300 -0.90 9.24 -25.49
N GLU A 301 0.27 9.83 -25.21
CA GLU A 301 1.57 9.35 -25.68
C GLU A 301 1.82 7.90 -25.22
N MET A 302 1.56 7.60 -23.94
CA MET A 302 1.69 6.25 -23.41
C MET A 302 0.69 5.28 -24.05
N ASN A 303 -0.56 5.71 -24.24
CA ASN A 303 -1.57 4.88 -24.89
C ASN A 303 -1.16 4.50 -26.32
N GLU A 304 -0.68 5.48 -27.10
CA GLU A 304 -0.19 5.22 -28.46
C GLU A 304 1.02 4.28 -28.43
N LYS A 305 2.01 4.56 -27.58
CA LYS A 305 3.25 3.77 -27.44
C LYS A 305 3.00 2.30 -27.11
N PHE A 306 1.98 1.99 -26.30
CA PHE A 306 1.70 0.64 -25.81
C PHE A 306 0.43 0.00 -26.41
N SER A 307 -0.17 0.61 -27.43
CA SER A 307 -1.36 0.10 -28.13
C SER A 307 -1.11 -1.22 -28.88
N GLY A 308 0.15 -1.45 -29.25
CA GLY A 308 0.62 -2.58 -30.06
C GLY A 308 0.63 -2.26 -31.56
N LYS A 309 1.41 -3.04 -32.30
CA LYS A 309 1.41 -2.97 -33.77
C LYS A 309 0.09 -3.52 -34.32
N LYS A 310 -0.50 -2.80 -35.27
CA LYS A 310 -1.64 -3.30 -36.07
C LYS A 310 -1.27 -4.59 -36.80
#